data_AF-A0A939XS72-F1
#
_entry.id   AF-A0A939XS72-F1
#
_cell.length_a   1.000
_cell.length_b   1.000
_cell.length_c   1.000
_cell.angle_alpha   90.00
_cell.angle_beta   90.00
_cell.angle_gamma   90.00
#
_symmetry.space_group_name_H-M   'P 1'
#
loop_
_entity.id
_entity.type
_entity.pdbx_description
1 polymer ?
#
loop_
_entity_poly.entity_id
_entity_poly.type
_entity_poly.pdbx_seq_one_letter_code
_entity_poly.pdbx_strand_id
1 'polypeptide(L)'
;MSPASKSKPEGCWPLARKQPTLWNRARILQSIRDFFTSRGFLEVETPQRIPSNAPEAYIVPLASGAWCLQTSPELCMKRLLAAGYPKLFQICHCFRQEERGSRHLPEFTLLEWYEAGADYRRQMRDCEDLLAALLPELELTWRGRRVNLMPPWERLSVADAFDSYASCSLEEALEEERFDAIMGVEIEPRLGMLRPTLLYDYPAEKAALARRKASDPRFAERFELYILG
;
A
#
# COMPACT_ATOMS: atom_id res chain seq x y z
N MET A 1 -8.30 -2.42 -63.63
CA MET A 1 -8.29 -1.39 -62.56
C MET A 1 -8.30 -2.11 -61.22
N SER A 2 -7.13 -2.28 -60.61
CA SER A 2 -7.02 -2.89 -59.28
C SER A 2 -7.60 -1.95 -58.22
N PRO A 3 -8.41 -2.44 -57.27
CA PRO A 3 -8.95 -1.59 -56.23
C PRO A 3 -7.81 -1.13 -55.32
N ALA A 4 -7.71 0.20 -55.18
CA ALA A 4 -6.73 0.86 -54.33
C ALA A 4 -6.81 0.28 -52.89
N SER A 5 -5.67 -0.24 -52.44
CA SER A 5 -5.40 -0.53 -51.04
C SER A 5 -5.67 0.73 -50.22
N LYS A 6 -6.76 0.73 -49.44
CA LYS A 6 -6.98 1.74 -48.40
C LYS A 6 -5.84 1.59 -47.39
N SER A 7 -4.90 2.53 -47.40
CA SER A 7 -3.90 2.65 -46.33
C SER A 7 -4.67 2.81 -45.01
N LYS A 8 -4.41 1.90 -44.06
CA LYS A 8 -4.84 2.12 -42.68
C LYS A 8 -4.18 3.42 -42.23
N PRO A 9 -4.92 4.37 -41.62
CA PRO A 9 -4.27 5.50 -40.99
C PRO A 9 -3.26 4.96 -39.97
N GLU A 10 -2.05 5.51 -39.95
CA GLU A 10 -1.02 5.26 -38.94
C GLU A 10 -1.55 5.72 -37.57
N GLY A 11 -2.46 4.93 -37.02
CA GLY A 11 -3.34 5.29 -35.92
C GLY A 11 -2.78 4.79 -34.61
N CYS A 12 -1.93 5.61 -33.99
CA CYS A 12 -1.69 5.69 -32.55
C CYS A 12 -1.63 4.33 -31.81
N TRP A 13 -0.44 3.72 -31.83
CA TRP A 13 -0.10 2.51 -31.06
C TRP A 13 -0.61 2.61 -29.61
N PRO A 14 -1.36 1.63 -29.07
CA PRO A 14 -1.94 1.71 -27.72
C PRO A 14 -0.92 2.03 -26.62
N LEU A 15 0.35 1.63 -26.81
CA LEU A 15 1.42 1.95 -25.86
C LEU A 15 1.90 3.40 -25.99
N ALA A 16 1.84 4.02 -27.17
CA ALA A 16 2.15 5.45 -27.34
C ALA A 16 1.19 6.34 -26.52
N ARG A 17 -0.08 5.93 -26.38
CA ARG A 17 -1.09 6.64 -25.56
C ARG A 17 -0.76 6.65 -24.07
N LYS A 18 0.14 5.78 -23.59
CA LYS A 18 0.55 5.72 -22.18
C LYS A 18 1.58 6.77 -21.80
N GLN A 19 2.17 7.49 -22.77
CA GLN A 19 3.26 8.43 -22.52
C GLN A 19 2.97 9.44 -21.38
N PRO A 20 1.81 10.12 -21.31
CA PRO A 20 1.53 11.04 -20.20
C PRO A 20 1.51 10.34 -18.83
N THR A 21 0.91 9.15 -18.76
CA THR A 21 0.85 8.34 -17.53
C THR A 21 2.23 7.86 -17.09
N LEU A 22 3.09 7.46 -18.04
CA LEU A 22 4.47 7.04 -17.75
C LEU A 22 5.31 8.21 -17.22
N TRP A 23 5.17 9.40 -17.81
CA TRP A 23 5.83 10.59 -17.28
C TRP A 23 5.34 10.96 -15.88
N ASN A 24 4.04 10.89 -15.62
CA ASN A 24 3.50 11.13 -14.28
C ASN A 24 4.02 10.10 -13.27
N ARG A 25 4.08 8.83 -13.64
CA ARG A 25 4.69 7.79 -12.79
C ARG A 25 6.16 8.08 -12.49
N ALA A 26 6.95 8.45 -13.50
CA ALA A 26 8.37 8.79 -13.30
C ALA A 26 8.54 9.98 -12.34
N ARG A 27 7.69 11.03 -12.48
CA ARG A 27 7.67 12.17 -11.56
C ARG A 27 7.31 11.77 -10.14
N ILE A 28 6.26 10.96 -9.96
CA ILE A 28 5.85 10.45 -8.63
C ILE A 28 7.02 9.73 -7.96
N LEU A 29 7.71 8.83 -8.67
CA LEU A 29 8.86 8.10 -8.12
C LEU A 29 10.01 9.03 -7.74
N GLN A 30 10.30 10.06 -8.55
CA GLN A 30 11.31 11.06 -8.21
C GLN A 30 10.92 11.88 -6.98
N SER A 31 9.68 12.36 -6.91
CA SER A 31 9.18 13.14 -5.78
C SER A 31 9.14 12.33 -4.48
N ILE A 32 8.86 11.01 -4.54
CA ILE A 32 9.01 10.12 -3.39
C ILE A 32 10.47 10.10 -2.91
N ARG A 33 11.45 9.94 -3.82
CA ARG A 33 12.87 9.98 -3.44
C ARG A 33 13.25 11.31 -2.82
N ASP A 34 12.85 12.42 -3.44
CA ASP A 34 13.13 13.77 -2.92
C ASP A 34 12.50 13.97 -1.53
N PHE A 35 11.28 13.47 -1.31
CA PHE A 35 10.58 13.53 -0.02
C PHE A 35 11.34 12.83 1.10
N PHE A 36 11.81 11.59 0.86
CA PHE A 36 12.51 10.80 1.87
C PHE A 36 13.95 11.27 2.08
N THR A 37 14.68 11.54 1.00
CA THR A 37 16.08 12.02 1.08
C THR A 37 16.19 13.37 1.77
N SER A 38 15.28 14.31 1.51
CA SER A 38 15.24 15.61 2.22
C SER A 38 14.94 15.48 3.73
N ARG A 39 14.38 14.34 4.17
CA ARG A 39 14.10 14.02 5.59
C ARG A 39 15.17 13.13 6.23
N GLY A 40 16.29 12.92 5.53
CA GLY A 40 17.43 12.15 6.01
C GLY A 40 17.24 10.63 5.97
N PHE A 41 16.33 10.12 5.16
CA PHE A 41 16.23 8.68 4.92
C PHE A 41 17.27 8.23 3.87
N LEU A 42 17.87 7.07 4.12
CA LEU A 42 18.77 6.40 3.19
C LEU A 42 17.98 5.51 2.24
N GLU A 43 18.10 5.75 0.92
CA GLU A 43 17.60 4.82 -0.09
C GLU A 43 18.49 3.57 -0.10
N VAL A 44 17.89 2.39 0.03
CA VAL A 44 18.61 1.11 0.01
C VAL A 44 18.05 0.19 -1.07
N GLU A 45 18.86 -0.81 -1.44
CA GLU A 45 18.45 -1.92 -2.30
C GLU A 45 18.74 -3.24 -1.59
N THR A 46 17.70 -4.04 -1.38
CA THR A 46 17.81 -5.38 -0.78
C THR A 46 17.64 -6.47 -1.84
N PRO A 47 18.15 -7.70 -1.60
CA PRO A 47 18.01 -8.81 -2.56
C PRO A 47 16.55 -9.11 -2.90
N GLN A 48 16.23 -9.21 -4.19
CA GLN A 48 14.88 -9.59 -4.64
C GLN A 48 14.62 -11.10 -4.61
N ARG A 49 15.67 -11.92 -4.59
CA ARG A 49 15.58 -13.38 -4.49
C ARG A 49 16.13 -13.80 -3.14
N ILE A 50 15.28 -14.37 -2.29
CA ILE A 50 15.57 -14.67 -0.89
C ILE A 50 15.22 -16.13 -0.57
N PRO A 51 15.86 -16.73 0.46
CA PRO A 51 15.58 -18.11 0.83
C PRO A 51 14.15 -18.31 1.36
N SER A 52 13.56 -17.29 1.97
CA SER A 52 12.21 -17.31 2.52
C SER A 52 11.66 -15.90 2.70
N ASN A 53 10.36 -15.73 2.51
CA ASN A 53 9.62 -14.50 2.86
C ASN A 53 9.15 -14.51 4.31
N ALA A 54 8.64 -13.36 4.79
CA ALA A 54 7.88 -13.33 6.03
C ALA A 54 6.61 -14.19 5.89
N PRO A 55 6.19 -14.90 6.95
CA PRO A 55 4.95 -15.66 6.91
C PRO A 55 3.75 -14.69 6.90
N GLU A 56 3.02 -14.66 5.79
CA GLU A 56 1.80 -13.87 5.62
C GLU A 56 0.68 -14.79 5.11
N ALA A 57 -0.46 -14.83 5.83
CA ALA A 57 -1.49 -15.85 5.66
C ALA A 57 -2.07 -15.95 4.24
N TYR A 58 -2.11 -14.84 3.50
CA TYR A 58 -2.76 -14.74 2.19
C TYR A 58 -1.78 -14.49 1.04
N ILE A 59 -0.48 -14.50 1.30
CA ILE A 59 0.52 -14.23 0.27
C ILE A 59 1.25 -15.51 -0.11
N VAL A 60 1.13 -15.88 -1.38
CA VAL A 60 1.88 -16.97 -1.99
C VAL A 60 3.12 -16.41 -2.70
N PRO A 61 4.34 -16.68 -2.20
CA PRO A 61 5.57 -16.26 -2.86
C PRO A 61 5.76 -16.92 -4.23
N LEU A 62 6.29 -16.17 -5.20
CA LEU A 62 6.69 -16.74 -6.48
C LEU A 62 8.01 -17.52 -6.34
N ALA A 63 8.01 -18.81 -6.69
CA ALA A 63 9.20 -19.65 -6.62
C ALA A 63 10.29 -19.24 -7.64
N SER A 64 11.55 -19.39 -7.24
CA SER A 64 12.75 -19.11 -8.03
C SER A 64 13.84 -20.17 -7.75
N GLY A 65 13.62 -21.38 -8.30
CA GLY A 65 14.43 -22.57 -7.99
C GLY A 65 14.22 -22.99 -6.53
N ALA A 66 15.31 -23.18 -5.79
CA ALA A 66 15.26 -23.48 -4.36
C ALA A 66 14.92 -22.26 -3.46
N TRP A 67 14.82 -21.06 -4.04
CA TRP A 67 14.54 -19.80 -3.36
C TRP A 67 13.21 -19.23 -3.85
N CYS A 68 12.81 -18.05 -3.36
CA CYS A 68 11.63 -17.33 -3.81
C CYS A 68 11.96 -15.88 -4.16
N LEU A 69 11.11 -15.25 -4.96
CA LEU A 69 11.13 -13.80 -5.11
C LEU A 69 10.46 -13.15 -3.88
N GLN A 70 10.94 -11.97 -3.50
CA GLN A 70 10.45 -11.25 -2.34
C GLN A 70 8.99 -10.77 -2.53
N THR A 71 8.16 -10.95 -1.50
CA THR A 71 6.79 -10.43 -1.43
C THR A 71 6.75 -8.99 -0.90
N SER A 72 7.80 -8.61 -0.16
CA SER A 72 8.16 -7.27 0.33
C SER A 72 9.66 -7.29 0.74
N PRO A 73 10.37 -6.14 0.71
CA PRO A 73 11.73 -6.01 1.25
C PRO A 73 11.82 -6.02 2.79
N GLU A 74 10.69 -6.10 3.51
CA GLU A 74 10.53 -5.97 4.97
C GLU A 74 11.61 -6.68 5.79
N LEU A 75 11.78 -7.99 5.59
CA LEU A 75 12.74 -8.76 6.39
C LEU A 75 14.18 -8.28 6.20
N CYS A 76 14.54 -7.91 4.97
CA CYS A 76 15.87 -7.44 4.67
C CYS A 76 16.10 -6.02 5.21
N MET A 77 15.12 -5.13 5.08
CA MET A 77 15.20 -3.77 5.61
C MET A 77 15.22 -3.75 7.14
N LYS A 78 14.44 -4.62 7.82
CA LYS A 78 14.48 -4.75 9.28
C LYS A 78 15.85 -5.20 9.80
N ARG A 79 16.61 -6.00 9.04
CA ARG A 79 18.00 -6.36 9.38
C ARG A 79 18.92 -5.15 9.32
N LEU A 80 18.76 -4.27 8.33
CA LEU A 80 19.49 -3.00 8.28
C LEU A 80 19.10 -2.09 9.44
N LEU A 81 17.80 -1.97 9.75
CA LEU A 81 17.34 -1.21 10.91
C LEU A 81 17.99 -1.72 12.22
N ALA A 82 18.02 -3.04 12.40
CA ALA A 82 18.67 -3.69 13.55
C ALA A 82 20.20 -3.50 13.57
N ALA A 83 20.83 -3.33 12.41
CA ALA A 83 22.26 -3.01 12.28
C ALA A 83 22.59 -1.54 12.59
N GLY A 84 21.59 -0.72 12.92
CA GLY A 84 21.78 0.66 13.37
C GLY A 84 21.51 1.74 12.32
N TYR A 85 20.90 1.41 11.18
CA TYR A 85 20.48 2.40 10.19
C TYR A 85 19.09 2.97 10.58
N PRO A 86 19.00 4.21 11.09
CA PRO A 86 17.80 4.68 11.77
C PRO A 86 16.67 5.12 10.83
N LYS A 87 16.98 5.41 9.56
CA LYS A 87 16.01 5.89 8.57
C LYS A 87 16.31 5.27 7.21
N LEU A 88 15.42 4.41 6.73
CA LEU A 88 15.59 3.64 5.50
C LEU A 88 14.36 3.79 4.64
N PHE A 89 14.53 3.84 3.32
CA PHE A 89 13.43 3.63 2.38
C PHE A 89 13.91 2.85 1.16
N GLN A 90 12.99 2.18 0.49
CA GLN A 90 13.26 1.43 -0.73
C GLN A 90 12.05 1.50 -1.66
N ILE A 91 12.31 1.69 -2.95
CA ILE A 91 11.33 1.54 -4.02
C ILE A 91 11.76 0.35 -4.86
N CYS A 92 11.02 -0.77 -4.82
CA CYS A 92 11.41 -1.97 -5.55
C CYS A 92 10.24 -2.76 -6.11
N HIS A 93 10.56 -3.72 -6.98
CA HIS A 93 9.60 -4.71 -7.44
C HIS A 93 9.40 -5.79 -6.37
N CYS A 94 8.14 -6.15 -6.17
CA CYS A 94 7.69 -7.23 -5.29
C CYS A 94 6.82 -8.20 -6.09
N PHE A 95 6.80 -9.47 -5.67
CA PHE A 95 6.21 -10.56 -6.44
C PHE A 95 5.27 -11.41 -5.58
N ARG A 96 4.04 -11.60 -6.04
CA ARG A 96 3.00 -12.38 -5.34
C ARG A 96 2.22 -13.21 -6.36
N GLN A 97 2.28 -14.53 -6.26
CA GLN A 97 1.94 -15.45 -7.35
C GLN A 97 0.47 -15.38 -7.79
N GLU A 98 -0.46 -15.21 -6.85
CA GLU A 98 -1.92 -15.33 -7.10
C GLU A 98 -2.65 -13.99 -7.20
N GLU A 99 -1.92 -12.87 -7.11
CA GLU A 99 -2.50 -11.53 -7.19
C GLU A 99 -2.74 -11.08 -8.65
N ARG A 100 -3.79 -11.61 -9.30
CA ARG A 100 -4.17 -11.21 -10.67
C ARG A 100 -5.62 -10.76 -10.76
N GLY A 101 -5.83 -9.50 -11.12
CA GLY A 101 -7.16 -8.92 -11.30
C GLY A 101 -7.13 -7.53 -11.93
N SER A 102 -8.26 -6.82 -11.88
CA SER A 102 -8.34 -5.44 -12.41
C SER A 102 -7.53 -4.43 -11.60
N ARG A 103 -7.20 -4.77 -10.34
CA ARG A 103 -6.40 -3.96 -9.40
C ARG A 103 -5.05 -4.61 -9.02
N HIS A 104 -4.78 -5.84 -9.47
CA HIS A 104 -3.65 -6.64 -8.99
C HIS A 104 -2.85 -7.24 -10.15
N LEU A 105 -1.53 -7.13 -10.05
CA LEU A 105 -0.57 -7.80 -10.92
C LEU A 105 0.40 -8.61 -10.05
N PRO A 106 0.84 -9.80 -10.50
CA PRO A 106 1.80 -10.60 -9.74
C PRO A 106 3.16 -9.93 -9.53
N GLU A 107 3.47 -8.89 -10.30
CA GLU A 107 4.61 -8.02 -10.14
C GLU A 107 4.11 -6.57 -10.01
N PHE A 108 4.56 -5.89 -8.96
CA PHE A 108 4.20 -4.49 -8.70
C PHE A 108 5.36 -3.75 -8.03
N THR A 109 5.27 -2.43 -8.01
CA THR A 109 6.26 -1.57 -7.34
C THR A 109 5.75 -1.17 -5.96
N LEU A 110 6.55 -1.42 -4.94
CA LEU A 110 6.29 -1.05 -3.56
C LEU A 110 7.27 0.03 -3.12
N LEU A 111 6.78 1.03 -2.39
CA LEU A 111 7.57 1.89 -1.54
C LEU A 111 7.46 1.34 -0.12
N GLU A 112 8.59 1.13 0.54
CA GLU A 112 8.65 0.73 1.94
C GLU A 112 9.66 1.61 2.69
N TRP A 113 9.37 2.00 3.93
CA TRP A 113 10.26 2.83 4.73
C TRP A 113 10.20 2.48 6.23
N TYR A 114 11.29 2.77 6.93
CA TYR A 114 11.46 2.53 8.36
C TYR A 114 12.12 3.73 9.02
N GLU A 115 11.61 4.15 10.18
CA GLU A 115 12.21 5.16 11.06
C GLU A 115 12.31 4.58 12.48
N ALA A 116 13.52 4.46 13.01
CA ALA A 116 13.77 4.01 14.37
C ALA A 116 13.20 5.00 15.39
N GLY A 117 12.50 4.48 16.40
CA GLY A 117 11.87 5.30 17.44
C GLY A 117 10.56 5.98 17.03
N ALA A 118 10.12 5.84 15.77
CA ALA A 118 8.81 6.30 15.34
C ALA A 118 7.71 5.31 15.72
N ASP A 119 6.51 5.83 16.01
CA ASP A 119 5.30 5.04 16.18
C ASP A 119 4.44 5.08 14.90
N TYR A 120 3.41 4.24 14.85
CA TYR A 120 2.45 4.20 13.75
C TYR A 120 1.71 5.54 13.53
N ARG A 121 1.55 6.37 14.56
CA ARG A 121 0.93 7.71 14.42
C ARG A 121 1.86 8.68 13.70
N ARG A 122 3.18 8.56 13.87
CA ARG A 122 4.15 9.28 13.06
C ARG A 122 4.06 8.84 11.61
N GLN A 123 3.97 7.55 11.34
CA GLN A 123 3.83 7.04 9.97
C GLN A 123 2.53 7.51 9.31
N MET A 124 1.41 7.60 10.04
CA MET A 124 0.18 8.23 9.54
C MET A 124 0.40 9.68 9.09
N ARG A 125 1.16 10.47 9.86
CA ARG A 125 1.53 11.84 9.48
C ARG A 125 2.48 11.86 8.28
N ASP A 126 3.41 10.92 8.20
CA ASP A 126 4.29 10.79 7.03
C ASP A 126 3.47 10.51 5.76
N CYS A 127 2.36 9.76 5.83
CA CYS A 127 1.44 9.58 4.71
C CYS A 127 0.74 10.90 4.30
N GLU A 128 0.24 11.67 5.28
CA GLU A 128 -0.36 12.99 5.05
C GLU A 128 0.65 13.93 4.34
N ASP A 129 1.86 14.02 4.88
CA ASP A 129 2.96 14.83 4.32
C ASP A 129 3.40 14.36 2.93
N LEU A 130 3.47 13.04 2.72
CA LEU A 130 3.86 12.46 1.43
C LEU A 130 2.84 12.80 0.35
N LEU A 131 1.55 12.62 0.61
CA LEU A 131 0.52 12.98 -0.38
C LEU A 131 0.49 14.48 -0.66
N ALA A 132 0.73 15.33 0.34
CA ALA A 132 0.87 16.77 0.12
C ALA A 132 2.06 17.12 -0.78
N ALA A 133 3.19 16.40 -0.62
CA ALA A 133 4.36 16.60 -1.48
C ALA A 133 4.15 16.09 -2.91
N LEU A 134 3.40 14.99 -3.09
CA LEU A 134 3.11 14.42 -4.40
C LEU A 134 2.02 15.17 -5.16
N LEU A 135 1.06 15.77 -4.45
CA LEU A 135 -0.09 16.44 -5.02
C LEU A 135 -0.41 17.74 -4.26
N PRO A 136 0.25 18.86 -4.59
CA PRO A 136 0.09 20.14 -3.89
C PRO A 136 -1.34 20.68 -3.86
N GLU A 137 -2.14 20.36 -4.90
CA GLU A 137 -3.55 20.74 -4.99
C GLU A 137 -4.44 20.00 -3.98
N LEU A 138 -3.92 18.93 -3.36
CA LEU A 138 -4.62 18.10 -2.36
C LEU A 138 -6.00 17.64 -2.84
N GLU A 139 -6.12 17.33 -4.12
CA GLU A 139 -7.36 16.90 -4.73
C GLU A 139 -7.14 15.84 -5.79
N LEU A 140 -7.88 14.74 -5.69
CA LEU A 140 -7.86 13.65 -6.65
C LEU A 140 -9.22 13.48 -7.30
N THR A 141 -9.26 13.36 -8.63
CA THR A 141 -10.46 12.92 -9.35
C THR A 141 -10.21 11.57 -10.01
N TRP A 142 -11.03 10.58 -9.68
CA TRP A 142 -10.97 9.25 -10.27
C TRP A 142 -12.37 8.74 -10.63
N ARG A 143 -12.57 8.36 -11.90
CA ARG A 143 -13.87 7.89 -12.43
C ARG A 143 -15.05 8.81 -12.08
N GLY A 144 -14.83 10.13 -12.13
CA GLY A 144 -15.84 11.14 -11.81
C GLY A 144 -16.08 11.38 -10.32
N ARG A 145 -15.39 10.68 -9.42
CA ARG A 145 -15.41 10.94 -7.98
C ARG A 145 -14.25 11.85 -7.60
N ARG A 146 -14.56 12.94 -6.91
CA ARG A 146 -13.60 13.91 -6.37
C ARG A 146 -13.34 13.59 -4.90
N VAL A 147 -12.08 13.52 -4.52
CA VAL A 147 -11.63 13.29 -3.14
C VAL A 147 -10.80 14.49 -2.69
N ASN A 148 -11.14 15.02 -1.53
CA ASN A 148 -10.34 16.06 -0.87
C ASN A 148 -9.26 15.39 -0.01
N LEU A 149 -7.99 15.62 -0.34
CA LEU A 149 -6.82 15.10 0.38
C LEU A 149 -6.32 16.05 1.47
N MET A 150 -6.99 17.20 1.70
CA MET A 150 -6.61 18.11 2.78
C MET A 150 -6.69 17.42 4.15
N PRO A 151 -5.65 17.52 4.99
CA PRO A 151 -5.72 17.06 6.37
C PRO A 151 -6.64 17.98 7.21
N PRO A 152 -7.14 17.49 8.37
CA PRO A 152 -6.90 16.16 8.91
C PRO A 152 -7.73 15.08 8.21
N TRP A 153 -7.09 13.94 7.93
CA TRP A 153 -7.80 12.76 7.43
C TRP A 153 -8.64 12.11 8.52
N GLU A 154 -9.68 11.39 8.07
CA GLU A 154 -10.49 10.57 8.96
C GLU A 154 -9.63 9.49 9.61
N ARG A 155 -9.83 9.26 10.92
CA ARG A 155 -9.15 8.24 11.69
C ARG A 155 -10.23 7.38 12.33
N LEU A 156 -10.31 6.11 11.92
CA LEU A 156 -11.33 5.17 12.34
C LEU A 156 -10.64 3.94 12.93
N SER A 157 -10.97 3.52 14.15
CA SER A 157 -10.42 2.26 14.65
C SER A 157 -11.12 1.08 13.97
N VAL A 158 -10.49 -0.10 13.92
CA VAL A 158 -11.15 -1.30 13.37
C VAL A 158 -12.43 -1.61 14.16
N ALA A 159 -12.41 -1.47 15.49
CA ALA A 159 -13.62 -1.65 16.31
C ALA A 159 -14.74 -0.68 15.90
N ASP A 160 -14.46 0.63 15.79
CA ASP A 160 -15.45 1.62 15.37
C ASP A 160 -15.97 1.38 13.95
N ALA A 161 -15.13 0.84 13.07
CA ALA A 161 -15.51 0.47 11.71
C ALA A 161 -16.49 -0.70 11.68
N PHE A 162 -16.29 -1.70 12.54
CA PHE A 162 -17.25 -2.79 12.72
C PHE A 162 -18.58 -2.25 13.24
N ASP A 163 -18.57 -1.41 14.28
CA ASP A 163 -19.79 -0.80 14.83
C ASP A 163 -20.56 0.03 13.80
N SER A 164 -19.85 0.71 12.90
CA SER A 164 -20.46 1.62 11.92
C SER A 164 -20.95 0.93 10.65
N TYR A 165 -20.27 -0.14 10.23
CA TYR A 165 -20.40 -0.68 8.88
C TYR A 165 -20.64 -2.20 8.81
N ALA A 166 -20.23 -2.97 9.81
CA ALA A 166 -20.37 -4.41 9.75
C ALA A 166 -21.78 -4.88 10.12
N SER A 167 -22.15 -6.04 9.58
CA SER A 167 -23.39 -6.77 9.89
C SER A 167 -23.34 -7.54 11.22
N CYS A 168 -22.16 -7.67 11.83
CA CYS A 168 -21.94 -8.30 13.13
C CYS A 168 -20.84 -7.57 13.91
N SER A 169 -20.69 -7.92 15.19
CA SER A 169 -19.60 -7.39 16.03
C SER A 169 -18.22 -7.86 15.56
N LEU A 170 -17.18 -7.16 16.02
CA LEU A 170 -15.80 -7.55 15.79
C LEU A 170 -15.48 -8.91 16.42
N GLU A 171 -15.96 -9.14 17.64
CA GLU A 171 -15.76 -10.39 18.37
C GLU A 171 -16.35 -11.59 17.61
N GLU A 172 -17.62 -11.50 17.18
CA GLU A 172 -18.27 -12.54 16.37
C GLU A 172 -17.51 -12.80 15.06
N ALA A 173 -17.04 -11.74 14.39
CA ALA A 173 -16.28 -11.88 13.15
C ALA A 173 -14.94 -12.59 13.33
N LEU A 174 -14.28 -12.42 14.47
CA LEU A 174 -13.02 -13.10 14.79
C LEU A 174 -13.28 -14.56 15.18
N GLU A 175 -14.28 -14.81 16.04
CA GLU A 175 -14.67 -16.17 16.47
C GLU A 175 -15.13 -17.05 15.31
N GLU A 176 -15.85 -16.49 14.34
CA GLU A 176 -16.34 -17.20 13.16
C GLU A 176 -15.35 -17.20 11.98
N GLU A 177 -14.13 -16.68 12.16
CA GLU A 177 -13.11 -16.54 11.10
C GLU A 177 -13.60 -15.74 9.86
N ARG A 178 -14.54 -14.82 10.05
CA ARG A 178 -15.17 -14.00 9.00
C ARG A 178 -14.61 -12.58 8.89
N PHE A 179 -13.66 -12.22 9.75
CA PHE A 179 -13.05 -10.88 9.79
C PHE A 179 -12.65 -10.36 8.41
N ASP A 180 -11.85 -11.11 7.65
CA ASP A 180 -11.32 -10.66 6.37
C ASP A 180 -12.42 -10.50 5.30
N ALA A 181 -13.45 -11.35 5.35
CA ALA A 181 -14.60 -11.25 4.47
C ALA A 181 -15.45 -10.01 4.75
N ILE A 182 -15.72 -9.72 6.03
CA ILE A 182 -16.50 -8.55 6.45
C ILE A 182 -15.73 -7.26 6.14
N MET A 183 -14.43 -7.25 6.42
CA MET A 183 -13.53 -6.16 6.04
C MET A 183 -13.65 -5.85 4.55
N GLY A 184 -13.36 -6.81 3.68
CA GLY A 184 -13.31 -6.58 2.23
C GLY A 184 -14.67 -6.32 1.56
N VAL A 185 -15.77 -6.81 2.12
CA VAL A 185 -17.10 -6.73 1.49
C VAL A 185 -17.95 -5.60 2.06
N GLU A 186 -17.88 -5.32 3.36
CA GLU A 186 -18.79 -4.41 4.04
C GLU A 186 -18.12 -3.10 4.49
N ILE A 187 -16.86 -3.18 4.94
CA ILE A 187 -16.16 -2.05 5.55
C ILE A 187 -15.35 -1.27 4.50
N GLU A 188 -14.33 -1.90 3.91
CA GLU A 188 -13.39 -1.25 2.98
C GLU A 188 -14.05 -0.47 1.84
N PRO A 189 -15.12 -0.98 1.18
CA PRO A 189 -15.77 -0.26 0.09
C PRO A 189 -16.41 1.08 0.49
N ARG A 190 -16.53 1.36 1.79
CA ARG A 190 -17.11 2.59 2.35
C ARG A 190 -16.06 3.58 2.84
N LEU A 191 -14.81 3.17 2.95
CA LEU A 191 -13.72 4.00 3.47
C LEU A 191 -13.13 4.90 2.37
N GLY A 192 -12.66 6.09 2.74
CA GLY A 192 -11.90 6.93 1.82
C GLY A 192 -12.75 7.60 0.72
N MET A 193 -14.09 7.63 0.84
CA MET A 193 -14.98 8.04 -0.26
C MET A 193 -14.95 9.55 -0.57
N LEU A 194 -14.89 10.39 0.48
CA LEU A 194 -14.90 11.86 0.35
C LEU A 194 -13.55 12.50 0.69
N ARG A 195 -12.85 11.88 1.63
CA ARG A 195 -11.50 12.21 2.10
C ARG A 195 -10.81 10.90 2.47
N PRO A 196 -9.47 10.84 2.52
CA PRO A 196 -8.77 9.64 2.95
C PRO A 196 -9.15 9.20 4.37
N THR A 197 -9.16 7.89 4.59
CA THR A 197 -9.44 7.27 5.89
C THR A 197 -8.24 6.45 6.32
N LEU A 198 -7.74 6.72 7.52
CA LEU A 198 -6.76 5.92 8.23
C LEU A 198 -7.51 4.94 9.14
N LEU A 199 -7.59 3.68 8.73
CA LEU A 199 -8.14 2.60 9.54
C LEU A 199 -7.03 2.07 10.45
N TYR A 200 -7.23 2.00 11.77
CA TYR A 200 -6.14 1.69 12.70
C TYR A 200 -6.55 0.82 13.89
N ASP A 201 -5.56 0.36 14.67
CA ASP A 201 -5.74 -0.53 15.83
C ASP A 201 -6.40 -1.86 15.45
N TYR A 202 -5.70 -2.67 14.64
CA TYR A 202 -6.17 -3.99 14.21
C TYR A 202 -6.12 -5.00 15.36
N PRO A 203 -7.00 -6.01 15.38
CA PRO A 203 -6.87 -7.16 16.28
C PRO A 203 -5.46 -7.77 16.18
N ALA A 204 -4.85 -8.08 17.32
CA ALA A 204 -3.47 -8.53 17.38
C ALA A 204 -3.23 -9.83 16.58
N GLU A 205 -4.23 -10.72 16.53
CA GLU A 205 -4.20 -11.95 15.72
C GLU A 205 -4.24 -11.69 14.20
N LYS A 206 -4.68 -10.51 13.77
CA LYS A 206 -4.69 -10.05 12.37
C LYS A 206 -3.50 -9.14 12.05
N ALA A 207 -2.48 -9.08 12.91
CA ALA A 207 -1.36 -8.14 12.78
C ALA A 207 0.00 -8.78 13.12
N ALA A 208 0.36 -9.83 12.37
CA ALA A 208 1.46 -10.77 12.68
C ALA A 208 2.82 -10.14 13.03
N LEU A 209 3.19 -9.00 12.44
CA LEU A 209 4.49 -8.35 12.63
C LEU A 209 4.41 -6.99 13.33
N ALA A 210 3.20 -6.54 13.68
CA ALA A 210 2.98 -5.24 14.29
C ALA A 210 3.19 -5.30 15.80
N ARG A 211 3.64 -4.18 16.38
CA ARG A 211 3.76 -4.03 17.83
C ARG A 211 2.37 -4.07 18.47
N ARG A 212 2.18 -4.86 19.53
CA ARG A 212 0.94 -4.81 20.34
C ARG A 212 0.78 -3.44 20.98
N LYS A 213 -0.44 -2.94 21.02
CA LYS A 213 -0.76 -1.65 21.63
C LYS A 213 -0.57 -1.72 23.14
N ALA A 214 0.20 -0.78 23.69
CA ALA A 214 0.56 -0.81 25.11
C ALA A 214 -0.65 -0.65 26.05
N SER A 215 -1.66 0.12 25.65
CA SER A 215 -2.86 0.37 26.46
C SER A 215 -3.89 -0.76 26.40
N ASP A 216 -3.91 -1.55 25.32
CA ASP A 216 -4.81 -2.68 25.14
C ASP A 216 -4.16 -3.73 24.22
N PRO A 217 -3.56 -4.79 24.79
CA PRO A 217 -2.83 -5.81 24.04
C PRO A 217 -3.68 -6.66 23.09
N ARG A 218 -5.02 -6.54 23.13
CA ARG A 218 -5.92 -7.17 22.16
C ARG A 218 -5.74 -6.57 20.75
N PHE A 219 -5.22 -5.35 20.68
CA PHE A 219 -4.97 -4.64 19.42
C PHE A 219 -3.47 -4.48 19.16
N ALA A 220 -3.13 -4.26 17.89
CA ALA A 220 -1.79 -3.92 17.43
C ALA A 220 -1.77 -2.52 16.81
N GLU A 221 -0.63 -1.86 16.94
CA GLU A 221 -0.34 -0.54 16.37
C GLU A 221 -0.06 -0.67 14.87
N ARG A 222 -1.11 -1.03 14.13
CA ARG A 222 -1.17 -1.15 12.67
C ARG A 222 -2.19 -0.15 12.16
N PHE A 223 -1.97 0.35 10.96
CA PHE A 223 -2.97 1.11 10.22
C PHE A 223 -2.89 0.84 8.73
N GLU A 224 -3.97 1.18 8.04
CA GLU A 224 -4.08 1.17 6.58
C GLU A 224 -4.71 2.48 6.12
N LEU A 225 -4.31 2.93 4.92
CA LEU A 225 -4.84 4.14 4.29
C LEU A 225 -5.73 3.76 3.12
N TYR A 226 -6.99 4.18 3.18
CA TYR A 226 -7.97 3.97 2.11
C TYR A 226 -8.30 5.28 1.40
N ILE A 227 -8.33 5.23 0.06
CA ILE A 227 -8.72 6.33 -0.82
C ILE A 227 -9.59 5.73 -1.93
N LEU A 228 -10.89 6.04 -1.93
CA LEU A 228 -11.89 5.49 -2.85
C LEU A 228 -12.12 3.97 -2.75
N GLY A 229 -12.06 3.42 -1.54
CA GLY A 229 -12.23 1.99 -1.25
C GLY A 229 -11.05 1.20 -1.77
#